data_AF-A0A972U0Q1-F1
#
_entry.id   AF-A0A972U0Q1-F1
#
_cell.length_a   1.000
_cell.length_b   1.000
_cell.length_c   1.000
_cell.angle_alpha   90.00
_cell.angle_beta   90.00
_cell.angle_gamma   90.00
#
_symmetry.space_group_name_H-M   'P 1'
#
loop_
_entity.id
_entity.type
_entity.pdbx_description
1 polymer ?
#
loop_
_entity_poly.entity_id
_entity_poly.type
_entity_poly.pdbx_seq_one_letter_code
_entity_poly.pdbx_strand_id
1 'polypeptide(L)'
;MLNLTPNDEANQILTNDPFALLVGMLLDQQFPMERAFAGPQLLAQRLGTPDRLDPHTIASTSAEELLAAAKGPPAIHRYPSSMIERIRSLAQIVIDQYDGDASRIWTTAKNGNSAVKAVQELPGFGEQKAKIFIALVGKQLN
;
A
#
# COMPACT_ATOMS: atom_id res chain seq x y z
N MET A 1 -10.50 -13.54 -2.94
CA MET A 1 -10.15 -12.69 -1.80
C MET A 1 -8.77 -13.10 -1.31
N LEU A 2 -7.89 -12.13 -1.03
CA LEU A 2 -6.62 -12.36 -0.36
C LEU A 2 -6.84 -12.91 1.04
N ASN A 3 -5.84 -13.60 1.58
CA ASN A 3 -5.81 -14.03 2.97
C ASN A 3 -4.41 -13.78 3.54
N LEU A 4 -4.11 -12.50 3.79
CA LEU A 4 -2.80 -12.02 4.23
C LEU A 4 -2.78 -11.64 5.72
N THR A 5 -3.95 -11.59 6.35
CA THR A 5 -4.16 -11.19 7.73
C THR A 5 -5.44 -11.87 8.26
N PRO A 6 -5.60 -12.08 9.59
CA PRO A 6 -6.82 -12.64 10.15
C PRO A 6 -8.04 -11.69 10.13
N ASN A 7 -7.88 -10.46 9.63
CA ASN A 7 -8.97 -9.48 9.50
C ASN A 7 -9.61 -9.54 8.10
N ASP A 8 -10.88 -9.92 8.03
CA ASP A 8 -11.63 -10.06 6.78
C ASP A 8 -11.83 -8.72 6.04
N GLU A 9 -12.11 -7.63 6.76
CA GLU A 9 -12.23 -6.29 6.16
C GLU A 9 -10.91 -5.84 5.54
N ALA A 10 -9.78 -6.14 6.21
CA ALA A 10 -8.47 -5.86 5.67
C ALA A 10 -8.18 -6.70 4.42
N ASN A 11 -8.50 -8.00 4.44
CA ASN A 11 -8.38 -8.84 3.25
C ASN A 11 -9.26 -8.36 2.08
N GLN A 12 -10.44 -7.81 2.37
CA GLN A 12 -11.35 -7.27 1.37
C GLN A 12 -10.77 -6.02 0.69
N ILE A 13 -10.34 -5.01 1.44
CA ILE A 13 -9.74 -3.81 0.83
C ILE A 13 -8.44 -4.16 0.08
N LEU A 14 -7.58 -5.03 0.62
CA LEU A 14 -6.36 -5.47 -0.09
C LEU A 14 -6.67 -6.19 -1.41
N THR A 15 -7.82 -6.87 -1.51
CA THR A 15 -8.24 -7.55 -2.73
C THR A 15 -8.74 -6.57 -3.80
N ASN A 16 -9.43 -5.52 -3.38
CA ASN A 16 -10.18 -4.64 -4.27
C ASN A 16 -9.46 -3.32 -4.59
N ASP A 17 -8.49 -2.93 -3.76
CA ASP A 17 -7.78 -1.66 -3.86
C ASP A 17 -6.27 -1.90 -4.11
N PRO A 18 -5.80 -1.68 -5.35
CA PRO A 18 -4.39 -1.82 -5.72
C PRO A 18 -3.43 -0.97 -4.89
N PHE A 19 -3.86 0.23 -4.48
CA PHE A 19 -3.02 1.11 -3.67
C PHE A 19 -2.95 0.62 -2.23
N ALA A 20 -4.06 0.14 -1.66
CA ALA A 20 -4.06 -0.49 -0.34
C ALA A 20 -3.12 -1.70 -0.31
N LEU A 21 -3.15 -2.56 -1.33
CA LEU A 21 -2.24 -3.71 -1.43
C LEU A 21 -0.77 -3.28 -1.48
N LEU A 22 -0.46 -2.25 -2.27
CA LEU A 22 0.88 -1.68 -2.38
C LEU A 22 1.36 -1.08 -1.05
N VAL A 23 0.49 -0.37 -0.33
CA VAL A 23 0.78 0.15 1.02
C VAL A 23 1.00 -0.98 2.02
N GLY A 24 0.23 -2.06 1.96
CA GLY A 24 0.44 -3.24 2.81
C GLY A 24 1.83 -3.83 2.62
N MET A 25 2.28 -3.96 1.37
CA MET A 25 3.65 -4.40 1.06
C MET A 25 4.71 -3.38 1.49
N LEU A 26 4.46 -2.08 1.37
CA LEU A 26 5.37 -1.04 1.86
C LEU A 26 5.60 -1.16 3.37
N LEU A 27 4.54 -1.43 4.13
CA LEU A 27 4.56 -1.58 5.59
C LEU A 27 5.21 -2.89 6.06
N ASP A 28 5.33 -3.90 5.20
CA ASP A 28 5.98 -5.17 5.50
C ASP A 28 7.51 -5.02 5.50
N GLN A 29 8.05 -4.26 6.45
CA GLN A 29 9.49 -4.03 6.61
C GLN A 29 9.85 -4.07 8.07
N GLN A 30 10.54 -5.15 8.47
CA GLN A 30 10.86 -5.39 9.87
C GLN A 30 9.56 -5.20 10.67
N PHE A 31 8.46 -5.88 10.35
CA PHE A 31 7.18 -5.78 11.06
C PHE A 31 6.38 -7.06 10.82
N PRO A 32 5.52 -7.51 11.75
CA PRO A 32 4.74 -8.72 11.51
C PRO A 32 3.85 -8.55 10.27
N MET A 33 3.98 -9.47 9.31
CA MET A 33 3.30 -9.43 8.01
C MET A 33 1.79 -9.16 8.15
N GLU A 34 1.10 -9.93 8.99
CA GLU A 34 -0.35 -9.80 9.20
C GLU A 34 -0.76 -8.40 9.70
N ARG A 35 0.10 -7.74 10.49
CA ARG A 35 -0.13 -6.37 10.98
C ARG A 35 0.20 -5.34 9.91
N ALA A 36 1.23 -5.57 9.10
CA ALA A 36 1.56 -4.71 7.97
C ALA A 36 0.40 -4.67 6.97
N PHE A 37 -0.13 -5.85 6.60
CA PHE A 37 -1.25 -5.96 5.67
C PHE A 37 -2.60 -5.52 6.26
N ALA A 38 -2.76 -5.50 7.59
CA ALA A 38 -3.92 -4.84 8.22
C ALA A 38 -3.83 -3.30 8.23
N GLY A 39 -2.63 -2.73 8.09
CA GLY A 39 -2.37 -1.29 8.17
C GLY A 39 -3.16 -0.42 7.20
N PRO A 40 -3.32 -0.78 5.91
CA PRO A 40 -4.11 -0.02 4.94
C PRO A 40 -5.56 0.16 5.35
N GLN A 41 -6.24 -0.90 5.78
CA GLN A 41 -7.64 -0.84 6.26
C GLN A 41 -7.76 0.08 7.46
N LEU A 42 -6.84 -0.04 8.42
CA LEU A 42 -6.86 0.78 9.63
C LEU A 42 -6.64 2.26 9.33
N LEU A 43 -5.75 2.57 8.37
CA LEU A 43 -5.54 3.93 7.90
C LEU A 43 -6.79 4.46 7.18
N ALA A 44 -7.36 3.67 6.27
CA ALA A 44 -8.56 4.01 5.51
C ALA A 44 -9.77 4.28 6.43
N GLN A 45 -9.98 3.44 7.45
CA GLN A 45 -11.00 3.63 8.47
C GLN A 45 -10.83 4.96 9.21
N ARG A 46 -9.60 5.31 9.61
CA ARG A 46 -9.31 6.55 10.35
C ARG A 46 -9.43 7.82 9.50
N LEU A 47 -9.32 7.69 8.18
CA LEU A 47 -9.55 8.76 7.21
C LEU A 47 -11.01 8.84 6.74
N GLY A 48 -11.89 7.96 7.25
CA GLY A 48 -13.32 7.97 6.92
C GLY A 48 -13.68 7.26 5.62
N THR A 49 -12.76 6.49 5.03
CA THR A 49 -12.96 5.74 3.78
C THR A 49 -12.67 4.24 3.96
N PRO A 50 -13.38 3.53 4.85
CA PRO A 50 -12.99 2.18 5.32
C PRO A 50 -12.79 1.13 4.20
N ASP A 51 -13.47 1.29 3.07
CA ASP A 51 -13.43 0.35 1.94
C ASP A 51 -12.41 0.72 0.85
N ARG A 52 -11.72 1.88 0.97
CA ARG A 52 -10.79 2.37 -0.07
C ARG A 52 -9.71 3.27 0.50
N LEU A 53 -8.46 3.07 0.07
CA LEU A 53 -7.34 3.95 0.36
C LEU A 53 -6.98 4.73 -0.90
N ASP A 54 -7.54 5.94 -1.05
CA ASP A 54 -7.33 6.75 -2.26
C ASP A 54 -6.00 7.54 -2.18
N PRO A 55 -5.09 7.40 -3.17
CA PRO A 55 -3.88 8.21 -3.26
C PRO A 55 -4.15 9.72 -3.18
N HIS A 56 -5.23 10.21 -3.80
CA HIS A 56 -5.58 11.62 -3.77
C HIS A 56 -5.95 12.09 -2.38
N THR A 57 -6.72 11.29 -1.64
CA THR A 57 -7.05 11.58 -0.23
C THR A 57 -5.79 11.61 0.61
N ILE A 58 -4.85 10.67 0.43
CA ILE A 58 -3.56 10.69 1.13
C ILE A 58 -2.76 11.95 0.79
N ALA A 59 -2.69 12.34 -0.48
CA ALA A 59 -1.92 13.51 -0.91
C ALA A 59 -2.54 14.84 -0.42
N SER A 60 -3.87 14.93 -0.31
CA SER A 60 -4.58 16.14 0.10
C SER A 60 -4.78 16.28 1.62
N THR A 61 -4.68 15.19 2.38
CA THR A 61 -4.81 15.22 3.84
C THR A 61 -3.59 15.89 4.46
N SER A 62 -3.79 16.73 5.49
CA SER A 62 -2.67 17.42 6.13
C SER A 62 -1.69 16.42 6.77
N ALA A 63 -0.40 16.80 6.86
CA ALA A 63 0.62 15.94 7.48
C ALA A 63 0.29 15.60 8.94
N GLU A 64 -0.32 16.55 9.66
CA GLU A 64 -0.72 16.40 11.06
C GLU A 64 -1.85 15.37 11.21
N GLU A 65 -2.89 15.45 10.37
CA GLU A 65 -4.00 14.49 10.35
C GLU A 65 -3.53 13.09 9.95
N LEU A 66 -2.70 12.98 8.90
CA LEU A 66 -2.12 11.69 8.48
C LEU A 66 -1.30 11.06 9.60
N LEU A 67 -0.47 11.86 10.28
CA LEU A 67 0.35 11.39 11.37
C LEU A 67 -0.49 10.94 12.57
N ALA A 68 -1.56 11.68 12.91
CA ALA A 68 -2.50 11.30 13.95
C ALA A 68 -3.20 9.97 13.61
N ALA A 69 -3.69 9.84 12.36
CA ALA A 69 -4.28 8.60 11.86
C ALA A 69 -3.29 7.43 11.91
N ALA A 70 -2.02 7.63 11.57
CA ALA A 70 -1.00 6.58 11.63
C ALA A 70 -0.64 6.16 13.08
N LYS A 71 -0.67 7.10 14.03
CA LYS A 71 -0.25 6.91 15.43
C LYS A 71 -1.34 6.35 16.35
N GLY A 72 -2.62 6.56 16.05
CA GLY A 72 -3.73 6.14 16.91
C GLY A 72 -3.60 4.67 17.33
N PRO A 73 -4.01 4.27 18.56
CA PRO A 73 -3.86 2.88 19.00
C PRO A 73 -4.83 1.93 18.26
N PRO A 74 -4.37 0.75 17.80
CA PRO A 74 -2.96 0.39 17.63
C PRO A 74 -2.33 1.18 16.46
N ALA A 75 -1.06 1.59 16.59
CA ALA A 75 -0.38 2.27 15.49
C ALA A 75 -0.26 1.36 14.26
N ILE A 76 -0.31 1.94 13.05
CA ILE A 76 -0.27 1.17 11.78
C ILE A 76 1.09 0.46 11.58
N HIS A 77 2.15 0.95 12.25
CA HIS A 77 3.49 0.40 12.20
C HIS A 77 4.25 0.73 13.49
N ARG A 78 5.38 0.05 13.76
CA ARG A 78 6.29 0.40 14.87
C ARG A 78 7.00 1.76 14.68
N TYR A 79 6.98 2.30 13.46
CA TYR A 79 7.57 3.58 13.06
C TYR A 79 6.54 4.44 12.30
N PRO A 80 5.43 4.87 12.95
CA PRO A 80 4.29 5.46 12.25
C PRO A 80 4.67 6.75 11.50
N SER A 81 5.51 7.62 12.10
CA SER A 81 5.95 8.86 11.46
C SER A 81 6.74 8.62 10.18
N SER A 82 7.67 7.66 10.17
CA SER A 82 8.45 7.39 8.95
C SER A 82 7.61 6.69 7.89
N MET A 83 6.72 5.78 8.29
CA MET A 83 5.90 5.05 7.33
C MET A 83 4.83 5.92 6.69
N ILE A 84 4.22 6.86 7.41
CA ILE A 84 3.21 7.73 6.82
C ILE A 84 3.80 8.68 5.78
N GLU A 85 5.01 9.21 6.00
CA GLU A 85 5.72 10.00 4.99
C GLU A 85 6.03 9.16 3.74
N ARG A 86 6.43 7.90 3.90
CA ARG A 86 6.65 6.99 2.75
C ARG A 86 5.36 6.69 2.00
N ILE A 87 4.25 6.49 2.71
CA ILE A 87 2.92 6.30 2.10
C ILE A 87 2.52 7.53 1.31
N ARG A 88 2.76 8.74 1.85
CA ARG A 88 2.48 10.00 1.15
C ARG A 88 3.35 10.19 -0.10
N SER A 89 4.65 9.88 -0.02
CA SER A 89 5.52 9.87 -1.21
C SER A 89 5.05 8.86 -2.25
N LEU A 90 4.63 7.68 -1.82
CA LEU A 90 4.10 6.65 -2.71
C LEU A 90 2.79 7.10 -3.38
N ALA A 91 1.88 7.74 -2.64
CA ALA A 91 0.66 8.31 -3.18
C ALA A 91 0.96 9.34 -4.28
N GLN A 92 1.92 10.24 -4.03
CA GLN A 92 2.33 11.25 -5.01
C GLN A 92 2.87 10.61 -6.30
N ILE A 93 3.71 9.58 -6.20
CA ILE A 93 4.21 8.85 -7.38
C ILE A 93 3.06 8.20 -8.16
N VAL A 94 2.11 7.59 -7.47
CA VAL A 94 0.93 6.96 -8.11
C VAL A 94 0.08 7.99 -8.84
N ILE A 95 -0.11 9.17 -8.25
CA ILE A 95 -0.83 10.28 -8.90
C ILE A 95 -0.07 10.75 -10.15
N ASP A 96 1.20 11.08 -10.00
CA ASP A 96 1.97 11.77 -11.04
C ASP A 96 2.33 10.87 -12.23
N GLN A 97 2.61 9.59 -11.98
CA GLN A 97 3.14 8.67 -12.99
C GLN A 97 2.10 7.65 -13.47
N TYR A 98 1.05 7.43 -12.69
CA TYR A 98 0.07 6.36 -12.93
C TYR A 98 -1.39 6.87 -12.88
N ASP A 99 -1.60 8.19 -12.99
CA ASP A 99 -2.90 8.87 -13.01
C ASP A 99 -3.80 8.50 -11.81
N GLY A 100 -3.20 8.27 -10.64
CA GLY A 100 -3.92 7.89 -9.42
C GLY A 100 -4.30 6.41 -9.33
N ASP A 101 -3.99 5.60 -10.34
CA ASP A 101 -4.27 4.15 -10.36
C ASP A 101 -3.00 3.33 -10.18
N ALA A 102 -2.79 2.84 -8.95
CA ALA A 102 -1.63 2.02 -8.60
C ALA A 102 -1.53 0.72 -9.43
N SER A 103 -2.64 0.18 -9.95
CA SER A 103 -2.58 -1.04 -10.76
C SER A 103 -1.78 -0.87 -12.04
N ARG A 104 -1.72 0.36 -12.57
CA ARG A 104 -0.98 0.68 -13.80
C ARG A 104 0.51 0.44 -13.66
N ILE A 105 1.07 0.45 -12.44
CA ILE A 105 2.47 0.09 -12.18
C ILE A 105 2.82 -1.28 -12.78
N TRP A 106 1.91 -2.25 -12.72
CA TRP A 106 2.14 -3.59 -13.27
C TRP A 106 1.31 -3.90 -14.51
N THR A 107 0.10 -3.35 -14.67
CA THR A 107 -0.76 -3.68 -15.81
C THR A 107 -0.31 -3.01 -17.12
N THR A 108 0.38 -1.87 -17.07
CA THR A 108 0.94 -1.21 -18.26
C THR A 108 2.39 -1.63 -18.56
N ALA A 109 2.97 -2.51 -17.74
CA ALA A 109 4.30 -3.04 -17.97
C ALA A 109 4.30 -4.03 -19.16
N LYS A 110 5.39 -4.03 -19.95
CA LYS A 110 5.52 -4.90 -21.14
C LYS A 110 5.52 -6.40 -20.81
N ASN A 111 6.03 -6.76 -19.64
CA ASN A 111 6.16 -8.11 -19.11
C ASN A 111 6.46 -8.08 -17.60
N GLY A 112 6.49 -9.27 -16.97
CA GLY A 112 6.78 -9.41 -15.54
C GLY A 112 8.11 -8.79 -15.10
N ASN A 113 9.17 -8.88 -15.90
CA ASN A 113 10.46 -8.26 -15.57
C ASN A 113 10.37 -6.73 -15.54
N SER A 114 9.65 -6.11 -16.50
CA SER A 114 9.40 -4.68 -16.46
C SER A 114 8.47 -4.26 -15.31
N ALA A 115 7.51 -5.10 -14.92
CA ALA A 115 6.66 -4.82 -13.76
C ALA A 115 7.48 -4.84 -12.45
N VAL A 116 8.39 -5.81 -12.30
CA VAL A 116 9.32 -5.85 -11.16
C VAL A 116 10.18 -4.60 -11.11
N LYS A 117 10.71 -4.15 -12.25
CA LYS A 117 11.50 -2.90 -12.31
C LYS A 117 10.68 -1.68 -11.91
N ALA A 118 9.46 -1.53 -12.42
CA ALA A 118 8.57 -0.43 -12.07
C ALA A 118 8.26 -0.39 -10.56
N VAL A 119 8.00 -1.56 -9.94
CA VAL A 119 7.79 -1.65 -8.49
C VAL A 119 9.08 -1.35 -7.72
N GLN A 120 10.24 -1.78 -8.21
CA GLN A 120 11.54 -1.54 -7.57
C GLN A 120 11.94 -0.05 -7.55
N GLU A 121 11.42 0.76 -8.47
CA GLU A 121 11.64 2.22 -8.49
C GLU A 121 10.86 2.94 -7.37
N LEU A 122 9.90 2.27 -6.74
CA LEU A 122 9.09 2.84 -5.66
C LEU A 122 9.88 2.93 -4.34
N PRO A 123 9.65 3.97 -3.52
CA PRO A 123 10.34 4.15 -2.25
C PRO A 123 10.04 2.99 -1.30
N GLY A 124 11.08 2.30 -0.83
CA GLY A 124 10.94 1.17 0.10
C GLY A 124 10.76 -0.20 -0.57
N PHE A 125 10.86 -0.29 -1.90
CA PHE A 125 10.78 -1.54 -2.65
C PHE A 125 12.15 -1.98 -3.19
N GLY A 126 12.89 -2.72 -2.38
CA GLY A 126 14.09 -3.42 -2.86
C GLY A 126 13.75 -4.55 -3.85
N GLU A 127 14.77 -5.04 -4.57
CA GLU A 127 14.61 -6.05 -5.63
C GLU A 127 13.79 -7.28 -5.19
N GLN A 128 14.13 -7.87 -4.03
CA GLN A 128 13.44 -9.06 -3.52
C GLN A 128 11.96 -8.76 -3.22
N LYS A 129 11.68 -7.61 -2.61
CA LYS A 129 10.32 -7.18 -2.28
C LYS A 129 9.49 -6.96 -3.54
N ALA A 130 10.06 -6.30 -4.54
CA ALA A 130 9.40 -6.07 -5.83
C ALA A 130 9.03 -7.41 -6.51
N LYS A 131 9.95 -8.40 -6.49
CA LYS A 131 9.68 -9.75 -7.00
C LYS A 131 8.53 -10.44 -6.26
N ILE A 132 8.55 -10.41 -4.92
CA ILE A 132 7.48 -11.01 -4.09
C ILE A 132 6.14 -10.35 -4.40
N PHE A 133 6.11 -9.02 -4.49
CA PHE A 133 4.89 -8.27 -4.77
C PHE A 133 4.31 -8.62 -6.16
N ILE A 134 5.14 -8.64 -7.20
CA ILE A 134 4.67 -9.01 -8.55
C ILE A 134 4.21 -10.47 -8.61
N ALA A 135 4.85 -11.38 -7.88
CA ALA A 135 4.37 -12.76 -7.79
C ALA A 135 3.00 -12.85 -7.09
N LEU A 136 2.77 -12.06 -6.04
CA LEU A 136 1.47 -11.96 -5.36
C LEU A 136 0.38 -11.43 -6.30
N VAL A 137 0.65 -10.32 -6.98
CA VAL A 137 -0.28 -9.71 -7.96
C VAL A 137 -0.57 -10.67 -9.11
N GLY A 138 0.45 -11.34 -9.67
CA GLY A 138 0.27 -12.30 -10.75
C GLY A 138 -0.57 -13.52 -10.36
N LYS A 139 -0.55 -13.93 -9.08
CA LYS A 139 -1.44 -14.98 -8.57
C LYS A 139 -2.89 -14.51 -8.41
N GLN A 140 -3.13 -13.20 -8.25
CA GLN A 140 -4.47 -12.63 -8.10
C GLN A 140 -5.18 -12.34 -9.43
N LEU A 141 -4.44 -12.01 -10.48
CA LEU A 141 -4.99 -11.65 -11.79
C LEU A 141 -5.28 -12.87 -12.68
N ASN A 142 -5.02 -14.08 -12.19
CA ASN A 142 -5.28 -15.35 -12.86
C ASN A 142 -6.52 -16.06 -12.30
#